data_AF-A0A6J6SF79-F1
#
_entry.id   AF-A0A6J6SF79-F1
#
_cell.length_a   1.000
_cell.length_b   1.000
_cell.length_c   1.000
_cell.angle_alpha   90.00
_cell.angle_beta   90.00
_cell.angle_gamma   90.00
#
_symmetry.space_group_name_H-M   'P 1'
#
loop_
_entity.id
_entity.type
_entity.pdbx_description
1 polymer ?
#
loop_
_entity_poly.entity_id
_entity_poly.type
_entity_poly.pdbx_seq_one_letter_code
_entity_poly.pdbx_strand_id
1 'polypeptide(L)'
;MTERKGMNSRRLSERKRQPGHDRTFVESEENFIAVARKVLDPAKYTVDDHPDELRHIFTDSKGSLGIVPEASITNLHTKRKFFVEVKKQKKGGNAEERACKHHTVTFSKFLKEKYSYNFHPFVTIFCDELATMRRYTLKIPYFFEPDNYLLWENYDEDLITDYLRQRCAAWID
;
A
#
# COMPACT_ATOMS: atom_id res chain seq x y z
N MET A 1 30.68 20.86 -13.02
CA MET A 1 29.49 20.21 -13.61
C MET A 1 29.66 18.71 -13.45
N THR A 2 28.89 18.08 -12.56
CA THR A 2 28.90 16.63 -12.37
C THR A 2 28.02 15.98 -13.43
N GLU A 3 28.62 15.18 -14.31
CA GLU A 3 27.90 14.40 -15.33
C GLU A 3 26.80 13.56 -14.67
N ARG A 4 25.54 13.78 -15.09
CA ARG A 4 24.47 12.84 -14.81
C ARG A 4 24.76 11.57 -15.60
N LYS A 5 25.21 10.51 -14.91
CA LYS A 5 25.25 9.15 -15.46
C LYS A 5 23.82 8.77 -15.85
N GLY A 6 23.51 8.90 -17.14
CA GLY A 6 22.29 8.39 -17.74
C GLY A 6 22.17 6.89 -17.49
N MET A 7 20.93 6.42 -17.36
CA MET A 7 20.61 5.02 -17.13
C MET A 7 21.14 4.16 -18.29
N ASN A 8 22.07 3.24 -17.99
CA ASN A 8 22.68 2.37 -18.99
C ASN A 8 21.74 1.20 -19.31
N SER A 9 21.03 1.29 -20.43
CA SER A 9 20.06 0.29 -20.90
C SER A 9 20.66 -1.11 -21.04
N ARG A 10 21.91 -1.21 -21.47
CA ARG A 10 22.63 -2.49 -21.57
C ARG A 10 22.81 -3.17 -20.20
N ARG A 11 23.14 -2.40 -19.16
CA ARG A 11 23.22 -2.92 -17.78
C ARG A 11 21.87 -3.33 -17.19
N LEU A 12 20.77 -2.72 -17.65
CA LEU A 12 19.40 -3.13 -17.28
C LEU A 12 19.03 -4.46 -17.92
N SER A 13 19.35 -4.64 -19.20
CA SER A 13 19.10 -5.90 -19.93
C SER A 13 19.98 -7.05 -19.43
N GLU A 14 21.18 -6.76 -18.92
CA GLU A 14 22.14 -7.74 -18.37
C GLU A 14 21.93 -8.04 -16.87
N ARG A 15 20.97 -7.37 -16.20
CA ARG A 15 20.71 -7.61 -14.77
C ARG A 15 20.15 -9.01 -14.56
N LYS A 16 20.88 -9.81 -13.77
CA LYS A 16 20.43 -11.15 -13.33
C LYS A 16 19.17 -11.12 -12.43
N ARG A 17 18.84 -9.98 -11.81
CA ARG A 17 17.64 -9.78 -10.97
C ARG A 17 17.10 -8.36 -11.13
N GLN A 18 15.78 -8.23 -11.23
CA GLN A 18 15.11 -6.93 -11.21
C GLN A 18 15.06 -6.36 -9.79
N PRO A 19 15.11 -5.02 -9.60
CA PRO A 19 14.73 -4.38 -8.34
C PRO A 19 13.30 -4.80 -8.00
N GLY A 20 13.12 -5.59 -6.94
CA GLY A 20 11.87 -6.29 -6.62
C GLY A 20 12.07 -7.72 -6.13
N HIS A 21 13.25 -8.31 -6.33
CA HIS A 21 13.62 -9.63 -5.74
C HIS A 21 14.07 -9.55 -4.27
N ASP A 22 14.05 -8.37 -3.66
CA ASP A 22 14.38 -8.20 -2.25
C ASP A 22 13.18 -8.63 -1.40
N ARG A 23 13.17 -9.88 -0.90
CA ARG A 23 12.02 -10.44 -0.16
C ARG A 23 11.86 -9.86 1.25
N THR A 24 12.68 -8.91 1.68
CA THR A 24 12.54 -8.26 3.00
C THR A 24 11.24 -7.46 3.14
N PHE A 25 10.51 -7.20 2.05
CA PHE A 25 9.16 -6.62 2.12
C PHE A 25 8.14 -7.60 2.72
N VAL A 26 8.35 -8.92 2.56
CA VAL A 26 7.44 -9.96 3.10
C VAL A 26 7.40 -9.86 4.63
N GLU A 27 8.54 -9.64 5.26
CA GLU A 27 8.61 -9.41 6.71
C GLU A 27 7.80 -8.17 7.12
N SER A 28 7.83 -7.08 6.34
CA SER A 28 7.04 -5.89 6.63
C SER A 28 5.53 -6.12 6.46
N GLU A 29 5.14 -6.92 5.46
CA GLU A 29 3.75 -7.33 5.24
C GLU A 29 3.23 -8.21 6.38
N GLU A 30 4.01 -9.24 6.76
CA GLU A 30 3.71 -10.12 7.89
C GLU A 30 3.62 -9.33 9.20
N ASN A 31 4.58 -8.42 9.45
CA ASN A 31 4.57 -7.54 10.62
C ASN A 31 3.32 -6.64 10.63
N PHE A 32 2.96 -6.04 9.49
CA PHE A 32 1.75 -5.23 9.39
C PHE A 32 0.50 -6.04 9.75
N ILE A 33 0.33 -7.23 9.15
CA ILE A 33 -0.82 -8.11 9.42
C ILE A 33 -0.88 -8.49 10.90
N ALA A 34 0.27 -8.89 11.49
CA ALA A 34 0.35 -9.29 12.88
C ALA A 34 -0.04 -8.14 13.82
N VAL A 35 0.50 -6.94 13.58
CA VAL A 35 0.20 -5.76 14.38
C VAL A 35 -1.26 -5.33 14.19
N ALA A 36 -1.77 -5.26 12.97
CA ALA A 36 -3.16 -4.88 12.71
C ALA A 36 -4.15 -5.82 13.42
N ARG A 37 -3.90 -7.14 13.40
CA ARG A 37 -4.71 -8.13 14.14
C ARG A 37 -4.61 -7.99 15.66
N LYS A 38 -3.46 -7.54 16.17
CA LYS A 38 -3.23 -7.32 17.59
C LYS A 38 -3.96 -6.07 18.11
N VAL A 39 -3.97 -4.99 17.33
CA VAL A 39 -4.36 -3.64 17.82
C VAL A 39 -5.80 -3.26 17.52
N LEU A 40 -6.43 -3.92 16.54
CA LEU A 40 -7.83 -3.76 16.19
C LEU A 40 -8.70 -4.78 16.94
N ASP A 41 -9.85 -4.34 17.43
CA ASP A 41 -10.81 -5.20 18.13
C ASP A 41 -11.35 -6.30 17.19
N PRO A 42 -11.04 -7.59 17.42
CA PRO A 42 -11.48 -8.68 16.56
C PRO A 42 -13.00 -8.91 16.61
N ALA A 43 -13.70 -8.40 17.62
CA ALA A 43 -15.16 -8.44 17.65
C ALA A 43 -15.79 -7.40 16.69
N LYS A 44 -15.03 -6.38 16.30
CA LYS A 44 -15.49 -5.29 15.43
C LYS A 44 -14.90 -5.35 14.03
N TYR A 45 -13.66 -5.79 13.88
CA TYR A 45 -12.94 -5.77 12.60
C TYR A 45 -12.32 -7.11 12.24
N THR A 46 -12.22 -7.40 10.94
CA THR A 46 -11.37 -8.46 10.40
C THR A 46 -10.20 -7.88 9.62
N VAL A 47 -9.05 -8.56 9.71
CA VAL A 47 -7.85 -8.25 8.93
C VAL A 47 -7.52 -9.46 8.06
N ASP A 48 -7.84 -9.33 6.79
CA ASP A 48 -7.64 -10.36 5.78
C ASP A 48 -6.29 -10.15 5.09
N ASP A 49 -5.50 -11.23 5.05
CA ASP A 49 -4.20 -11.29 4.41
C ASP A 49 -4.40 -11.64 2.93
N HIS A 50 -3.91 -10.78 2.02
CA HIS A 50 -4.07 -10.93 0.57
C HIS A 50 -5.52 -11.20 0.09
N PRO A 51 -6.48 -10.28 0.30
CA PRO A 51 -7.88 -10.49 -0.07
C PRO A 51 -8.09 -10.64 -1.58
N ASP A 52 -8.96 -11.57 -1.97
CA ASP A 52 -9.21 -11.94 -3.38
C ASP A 52 -10.18 -11.01 -4.13
N GLU A 53 -10.82 -10.07 -3.44
CA GLU A 53 -11.96 -9.32 -3.96
C GLU A 53 -11.64 -8.47 -5.21
N LEU A 54 -10.38 -8.08 -5.36
CA LEU A 54 -9.90 -7.28 -6.49
C LEU A 54 -9.10 -8.11 -7.52
N ARG A 55 -9.06 -9.43 -7.38
CA ARG A 55 -8.26 -10.34 -8.23
C ARG A 55 -8.80 -10.45 -9.67
N HIS A 56 -10.05 -10.05 -9.91
CA HIS A 56 -10.77 -10.28 -11.17
C HIS A 56 -11.52 -9.03 -11.67
N ILE A 57 -10.87 -7.87 -11.69
CA ILE A 57 -11.47 -6.57 -12.02
C ILE A 57 -11.14 -6.05 -13.43
N PHE A 58 -10.16 -6.64 -14.10
CA PHE A 58 -9.80 -6.36 -15.49
C PHE A 58 -10.27 -7.54 -16.34
N THR A 59 -11.35 -7.39 -17.08
CA THR A 59 -11.97 -8.48 -17.82
C THR A 59 -11.87 -8.28 -19.33
N ASP A 60 -11.56 -9.35 -20.05
CA ASP A 60 -11.64 -9.41 -21.51
C ASP A 60 -12.19 -10.77 -21.97
N SER A 61 -12.19 -11.04 -23.28
CA SER A 61 -12.67 -12.30 -23.83
C SER A 61 -11.81 -13.52 -23.48
N LYS A 62 -10.62 -13.32 -22.90
CA LYS A 62 -9.65 -14.38 -22.54
C LYS A 62 -9.63 -14.67 -21.05
N GLY A 63 -10.23 -13.82 -20.21
CA GLY A 63 -10.39 -14.09 -18.79
C GLY A 63 -10.47 -12.82 -17.94
N SER A 64 -10.12 -12.98 -16.67
CA SER A 64 -10.11 -11.90 -15.69
C SER A 64 -8.76 -11.82 -14.98
N LEU A 65 -8.25 -10.60 -14.88
CA LEU A 65 -7.05 -10.22 -14.15
C LEU A 65 -7.42 -9.18 -13.10
N GLY A 66 -6.48 -8.86 -12.22
CA GLY A 66 -6.75 -7.88 -11.17
C GLY A 66 -5.52 -7.57 -10.34
N ILE A 67 -5.78 -7.08 -9.14
CA ILE A 67 -4.76 -6.80 -8.14
C ILE A 67 -5.04 -7.60 -6.87
N VAL A 68 -3.99 -7.89 -6.13
CA VAL A 68 -4.09 -8.49 -4.80
C VAL A 68 -3.43 -7.50 -3.85
N PRO A 69 -4.23 -6.75 -3.06
CA PRO A 69 -3.71 -5.93 -1.98
C PRO A 69 -2.99 -6.79 -0.95
N GLU A 70 -2.05 -6.23 -0.21
CA GLU A 70 -1.35 -6.92 0.87
C GLU A 70 -2.31 -7.23 2.02
N ALA A 71 -3.27 -6.33 2.32
CA ALA A 71 -4.32 -6.59 3.31
C ALA A 71 -5.66 -5.91 2.99
N SER A 72 -6.73 -6.35 3.65
CA SER A 72 -7.92 -5.52 3.88
C SER A 72 -8.36 -5.52 5.33
N ILE A 73 -8.88 -4.38 5.78
CA ILE A 73 -9.51 -4.21 7.09
C ILE A 73 -10.99 -3.97 6.87
N THR A 74 -11.84 -4.83 7.43
CA THR A 74 -13.30 -4.78 7.27
C THR A 74 -13.98 -4.62 8.61
N ASN A 75 -14.93 -3.69 8.74
CA ASN A 75 -15.82 -3.63 9.90
C ASN A 75 -16.93 -4.68 9.74
N LEU A 76 -17.08 -5.55 10.75
CA LEU A 76 -18.01 -6.67 10.74
C LEU A 76 -19.49 -6.27 10.77
N HIS A 77 -19.81 -5.08 11.27
CA HIS A 77 -21.18 -4.57 11.39
C HIS A 77 -21.59 -3.82 10.12
N THR A 78 -20.80 -2.83 9.70
CA THR A 78 -21.11 -1.99 8.54
C THR A 78 -20.79 -2.68 7.21
N LYS A 79 -19.99 -3.75 7.25
CA LYS A 79 -19.40 -4.44 6.09
C LYS A 79 -18.52 -3.54 5.22
N ARG A 80 -18.19 -2.34 5.68
CA ARG A 80 -17.28 -1.43 4.99
C ARG A 80 -15.83 -1.84 5.21
N LYS A 81 -14.98 -1.55 4.24
CA LYS A 81 -13.56 -1.91 4.29
C LYS A 81 -12.65 -0.88 3.64
N PHE A 82 -11.37 -1.00 3.92
CA PHE A 82 -10.32 -0.40 3.11
C PHE A 82 -9.19 -1.41 2.91
N PHE A 83 -8.41 -1.19 1.87
CA PHE A 83 -7.28 -2.00 1.44
C PHE A 83 -5.97 -1.34 1.84
N VAL A 84 -4.95 -2.16 2.05
CA VAL A 84 -3.63 -1.73 2.50
C VAL A 84 -2.60 -2.24 1.50
N GLU A 85 -1.71 -1.34 1.07
CA GLU A 85 -0.46 -1.72 0.41
C GLU A 85 0.73 -1.38 1.32
N VAL A 86 1.58 -2.37 1.58
CA VAL A 86 2.79 -2.18 2.40
C VAL A 86 3.99 -2.01 1.47
N LYS A 87 4.84 -1.02 1.75
CA LYS A 87 5.97 -0.66 0.90
C LYS A 87 7.24 -0.53 1.71
N LYS A 88 8.22 -1.36 1.33
CA LYS A 88 9.60 -1.29 1.80
C LYS A 88 10.54 -1.24 0.61
N GLN A 89 11.57 -0.42 0.72
CA GLN A 89 12.63 -0.34 -0.28
C GLN A 89 13.91 0.20 0.35
N LYS A 90 15.06 -0.28 -0.15
CA LYS A 90 16.37 0.30 0.12
C LYS A 90 16.60 1.63 -0.63
N LYS A 91 17.61 2.37 -0.19
CA LYS A 91 18.03 3.66 -0.72
C LYS A 91 18.36 3.58 -2.20
N GLY A 92 17.83 4.53 -2.96
CA GLY A 92 18.25 4.78 -4.34
C GLY A 92 17.31 4.22 -5.41
N GLY A 93 16.26 3.48 -5.04
CA GLY A 93 15.22 3.02 -5.95
C GLY A 93 14.04 4.00 -6.07
N ASN A 94 13.10 3.64 -6.95
CA ASN A 94 11.82 4.32 -7.18
C ASN A 94 10.62 3.34 -7.26
N ALA A 95 10.79 2.09 -6.84
CA ALA A 95 9.75 1.06 -6.91
C ALA A 95 8.57 1.35 -5.98
N GLU A 96 8.72 2.26 -5.01
CA GLU A 96 7.62 2.79 -4.21
C GLU A 96 6.58 3.55 -5.04
N GLU A 97 6.97 4.10 -6.20
CA GLU A 97 6.06 4.80 -7.12
C GLU A 97 4.97 3.87 -7.69
N ARG A 98 5.16 2.55 -7.62
CA ARG A 98 4.14 1.57 -8.03
C ARG A 98 2.89 1.64 -7.14
N ALA A 99 2.99 2.10 -5.90
CA ALA A 99 1.83 2.28 -5.03
C ALA A 99 0.87 3.35 -5.57
N CYS A 100 1.34 4.28 -6.40
CA CYS A 100 0.50 5.28 -7.06
C CYS A 100 -0.53 4.65 -8.02
N LYS A 101 -0.39 3.38 -8.39
CA LYS A 101 -1.37 2.67 -9.24
C LYS A 101 -2.78 2.72 -8.64
N HIS A 102 -2.89 2.69 -7.31
CA HIS A 102 -4.18 2.74 -6.61
C HIS A 102 -4.83 4.12 -6.66
N HIS A 103 -4.08 5.18 -6.89
CA HIS A 103 -4.58 6.55 -6.85
C HIS A 103 -4.89 7.11 -8.23
N THR A 104 -4.82 6.27 -9.28
CA THR A 104 -5.17 6.69 -10.63
C THR A 104 -6.65 7.02 -10.75
N VAL A 105 -6.99 8.04 -11.55
CA VAL A 105 -8.37 8.55 -11.68
C VAL A 105 -9.36 7.44 -12.06
N THR A 106 -9.00 6.60 -13.02
CA THR A 106 -9.87 5.50 -13.48
C THR A 106 -10.09 4.46 -12.40
N PHE A 107 -9.03 4.08 -11.68
CA PHE A 107 -9.16 3.08 -10.62
C PHE A 107 -9.95 3.63 -9.42
N SER A 108 -9.74 4.90 -9.05
CA SER A 108 -10.54 5.59 -8.03
C SER A 108 -12.04 5.66 -8.39
N LYS A 109 -12.38 5.92 -9.66
CA LYS A 109 -13.77 5.88 -10.14
C LYS A 109 -14.37 4.48 -10.01
N PHE A 110 -13.62 3.45 -10.41
CA PHE A 110 -14.03 2.06 -10.26
C PHE A 110 -14.30 1.69 -8.80
N LEU A 111 -13.39 2.05 -7.88
CA LEU A 111 -13.58 1.78 -6.45
C LEU A 111 -14.81 2.51 -5.89
N LYS A 112 -15.02 3.77 -6.29
CA LYS A 112 -16.22 4.52 -5.91
C LYS A 112 -17.50 3.84 -6.40
N GLU A 113 -17.53 3.35 -7.63
CA GLU A 113 -18.68 2.63 -8.18
C GLU A 113 -18.91 1.29 -7.46
N LYS A 114 -17.84 0.51 -7.25
CA LYS A 114 -17.91 -0.81 -6.60
C LYS A 114 -18.37 -0.74 -5.14
N TYR A 115 -17.91 0.25 -4.39
CA TYR A 115 -18.13 0.33 -2.94
C TYR A 115 -19.07 1.45 -2.49
N SER A 116 -19.39 2.40 -3.37
CA SER A 116 -20.19 3.59 -3.04
C SER A 116 -19.63 4.41 -1.87
N TYR A 117 -18.31 4.41 -1.68
CA TYR A 117 -17.64 5.20 -0.64
C TYR A 117 -17.45 6.66 -1.06
N ASN A 118 -17.49 7.56 -0.09
CA ASN A 118 -17.14 8.98 -0.25
C ASN A 118 -15.65 9.26 0.05
N PHE A 119 -14.86 8.21 0.30
CA PHE A 119 -13.41 8.25 0.52
C PHE A 119 -12.71 7.27 -0.44
N HIS A 120 -11.39 7.39 -0.54
CA HIS A 120 -10.56 6.48 -1.31
C HIS A 120 -10.10 5.29 -0.43
N PRO A 121 -10.50 4.03 -0.71
CA PRO A 121 -10.31 2.91 0.22
C PRO A 121 -8.95 2.22 0.10
N PHE A 122 -7.88 2.95 -0.22
CA PHE A 122 -6.51 2.41 -0.21
C PHE A 122 -5.62 3.26 0.67
N VAL A 123 -4.89 2.62 1.58
CA VAL A 123 -3.80 3.25 2.33
C VAL A 123 -2.49 2.61 1.95
N THR A 124 -1.42 3.41 1.90
CA THR A 124 -0.05 2.90 1.69
C THR A 124 0.78 3.06 2.95
N ILE A 125 1.31 1.95 3.48
CA ILE A 125 2.20 1.95 4.64
C ILE A 125 3.64 1.92 4.17
N PHE A 126 4.35 3.04 4.31
CA PHE A 126 5.77 3.16 3.96
C PHE A 126 6.62 2.78 5.16
N CYS A 127 7.57 1.85 4.98
CA CYS A 127 8.42 1.30 6.03
C CYS A 127 9.89 1.71 5.85
N ASP A 128 10.67 1.60 6.94
CA ASP A 128 12.13 1.77 6.95
C ASP A 128 12.60 3.08 6.28
N GLU A 129 13.49 3.00 5.29
CA GLU A 129 14.05 4.16 4.61
C GLU A 129 12.99 4.96 3.84
N LEU A 130 11.86 4.34 3.43
CA LEU A 130 10.75 5.07 2.80
C LEU A 130 10.01 5.95 3.81
N ALA A 131 9.97 5.54 5.08
CA ALA A 131 9.36 6.30 6.16
C ALA A 131 10.25 7.46 6.65
N THR A 132 11.57 7.31 6.57
CA THR A 132 12.52 8.20 7.28
C THR A 132 13.38 9.08 6.37
N MET A 133 13.69 8.66 5.14
CA MET A 133 14.60 9.43 4.29
C MET A 133 13.89 10.63 3.64
N ARG A 134 14.46 11.82 3.82
CA ARG A 134 13.99 13.10 3.24
C ARG A 134 13.54 13.02 1.78
N ARG A 135 14.24 12.28 0.92
CA ARG A 135 13.87 12.19 -0.51
C ARG A 135 12.52 11.51 -0.75
N TYR A 136 12.13 10.58 0.11
CA TYR A 136 10.87 9.84 0.00
C TYR A 136 9.78 10.58 0.78
N THR A 137 10.08 11.03 2.01
CA THR A 137 9.12 11.78 2.84
C THR A 137 8.71 13.12 2.23
N LEU A 138 9.58 13.78 1.45
CA LEU A 138 9.18 14.96 0.67
C LEU A 138 8.31 14.64 -0.55
N LYS A 139 8.42 13.43 -1.09
CA LYS A 139 7.75 13.03 -2.33
C LYS A 139 6.33 12.53 -2.06
N ILE A 140 6.16 11.75 -1.00
CA ILE A 140 4.89 11.11 -0.64
C ILE A 140 3.70 12.09 -0.58
N PRO A 141 3.81 13.29 0.02
CA PRO A 141 2.72 14.26 0.04
C PRO A 141 2.26 14.78 -1.35
N TYR A 142 3.07 14.60 -2.39
CA TYR A 142 2.69 14.97 -3.77
C TYR A 142 1.98 13.82 -4.51
N PHE A 143 2.07 12.60 -4.01
CA PHE A 143 1.52 11.40 -4.65
C PHE A 143 0.29 10.86 -3.95
N PHE A 144 0.16 11.11 -2.64
CA PHE A 144 -0.88 10.55 -1.80
C PHE A 144 -1.56 11.66 -1.00
N GLU A 145 -2.87 11.55 -0.89
CA GLU A 145 -3.66 12.37 0.04
C GLU A 145 -3.18 12.15 1.48
N PRO A 146 -3.20 13.16 2.37
CA PRO A 146 -2.65 13.07 3.73
C PRO A 146 -3.15 11.86 4.55
N ASP A 147 -4.37 11.44 4.28
CA ASP A 147 -5.06 10.37 4.99
C ASP A 147 -4.82 8.98 4.38
N ASN A 148 -4.25 8.89 3.18
CA ASN A 148 -4.09 7.66 2.41
C ASN A 148 -2.68 7.06 2.49
N TYR A 149 -1.86 7.51 3.45
CA TYR A 149 -0.58 6.88 3.74
C TYR A 149 -0.18 7.01 5.21
N LEU A 150 0.76 6.16 5.62
CA LEU A 150 1.50 6.29 6.88
C LEU A 150 2.99 6.13 6.61
N LEU A 151 3.80 6.97 7.27
CA LEU A 151 5.24 6.74 7.42
C LEU A 151 5.44 5.91 8.70
N TRP A 152 5.53 4.59 8.56
CA TRP A 152 5.68 3.67 9.68
C TRP A 152 7.15 3.55 10.06
N GLU A 153 7.62 4.57 10.79
CA GLU A 153 9.00 4.68 11.23
C GLU A 153 9.35 3.59 12.26
N ASN A 154 10.45 2.87 12.03
CA ASN A 154 10.99 1.85 12.94
C ASN A 154 9.98 0.78 13.40
N TYR A 155 8.92 0.54 12.61
CA TYR A 155 7.82 -0.36 12.99
C TYR A 155 7.17 0.02 14.34
N ASP A 156 7.10 1.31 14.65
CA ASP A 156 6.49 1.84 15.87
C ASP A 156 5.01 1.42 15.97
N GLU A 157 4.70 0.59 16.97
CA GLU A 157 3.36 0.03 17.15
C GLU A 157 2.31 1.09 17.49
N ASP A 158 2.70 2.16 18.19
CA ASP A 158 1.77 3.23 18.59
C ASP A 158 1.36 4.03 17.35
N LEU A 159 2.31 4.35 16.46
CA LEU A 159 2.02 5.07 15.21
C LEU A 159 1.01 4.32 14.33
N ILE A 160 1.21 3.02 14.13
CA ILE A 160 0.28 2.23 13.30
C ILE A 160 -1.05 2.01 14.00
N THR A 161 -1.05 1.84 15.33
CA THR A 161 -2.28 1.71 16.12
C THR A 161 -3.15 2.95 15.98
N ASP A 162 -2.58 4.13 16.19
CA ASP A 162 -3.30 5.39 16.10
C ASP A 162 -3.81 5.63 14.67
N TYR A 163 -2.97 5.39 13.67
CA TYR A 163 -3.36 5.53 12.28
C TYR A 163 -4.54 4.61 11.91
N LEU A 164 -4.44 3.31 12.21
CA LEU A 164 -5.48 2.34 11.87
C LEU A 164 -6.79 2.64 12.60
N ARG A 165 -6.75 3.02 13.89
CA ARG A 165 -7.95 3.40 14.64
C ARG A 165 -8.63 4.63 14.07
N GLN A 166 -7.85 5.66 13.70
CA GLN A 166 -8.38 6.86 13.05
C GLN A 166 -9.02 6.53 11.70
N ARG A 167 -8.38 5.70 10.87
CA ARG A 167 -8.96 5.27 9.59
C ARG A 167 -10.21 4.44 9.77
N CYS A 168 -10.23 3.53 10.74
CA CYS A 168 -11.42 2.73 11.04
C CYS A 168 -12.60 3.64 11.42
N ALA A 169 -12.38 4.53 12.38
CA ALA A 169 -13.39 5.48 12.86
C ALA A 169 -13.90 6.43 11.77
N ALA A 170 -13.01 6.91 10.90
CA ALA A 170 -13.37 7.88 9.87
C ALA A 170 -14.12 7.27 8.68
N TRP A 171 -13.82 6.01 8.32
CA TRP A 171 -14.20 5.48 7.01
C TRP A 171 -15.15 4.28 7.07
N ILE A 172 -14.95 3.36 8.00
CA ILE A 172 -15.64 2.07 7.99
C ILE A 172 -16.54 1.83 9.20
N ASP A 173 -16.49 2.70 10.20
CA ASP A 173 -17.44 2.74 11.32
C ASP A 173 -18.78 3.40 10.98
#